data_AF-A0A452ZB71-F1
#
_entry.id   AF-A0A452ZB71-F1
#
_cell.length_a   1.000
_cell.length_b   1.000
_cell.length_c   1.000
_cell.angle_alpha   90.00
_cell.angle_beta   90.00
_cell.angle_gamma   90.00
#
_symmetry.space_group_name_H-M   'P 1'
#
loop_
_entity.id
_entity.type
_entity.pdbx_description
1 polymer ?
#
loop_
_entity_poly.entity_id
_entity_poly.type
_entity_poly.pdbx_seq_one_letter_code
_entity_poly.pdbx_strand_id
1 'polypeptide(L)'
;MQACEEEVNSKKATLSRLETTVIAEGAEENTKFPKIFVDGPFGAPAQNYKKYDILFLIGLGIGATPFISILKDLLHNIKSNNEQQSMNDEEAGSSFKSNGPSRAYFYWVTREQGSFEWFKGVMNEVAECDTDNAIEMHNYLTSVYEEGDARSALIAMVQSLQHAKNGVDIVSGSKIRTHFARPNWRKVYSDMANTH
;
A
#
# COMPACT_ATOMS: atom_id res chain seq x y z
N MET A 1 10.89 -21.99 54.03
CA MET A 1 10.25 -21.16 52.99
C MET A 1 10.55 -21.88 51.68
N GLN A 2 9.55 -22.57 51.13
CA GLN A 2 9.71 -23.53 50.04
C GLN A 2 9.43 -22.81 48.71
N ALA A 3 10.38 -22.89 47.78
CA ALA A 3 10.24 -22.42 46.41
C ALA A 3 9.71 -23.57 45.53
N CYS A 4 8.84 -23.26 44.57
CA CYS A 4 8.35 -24.21 43.57
C CYS A 4 8.98 -23.88 42.21
N GLU A 5 9.48 -24.91 41.52
CA GLU A 5 9.89 -24.91 40.10
C GLU A 5 8.70 -25.32 39.21
N GLU A 6 8.68 -24.83 37.96
CA GLU A 6 7.77 -25.29 36.91
C GLU A 6 8.54 -25.95 35.75
N GLU A 7 8.10 -27.13 35.33
CA GLU A 7 8.60 -27.86 34.16
C GLU A 7 7.92 -27.41 32.86
N VAL A 8 8.73 -27.25 31.82
CA VAL A 8 8.31 -26.98 30.43
C VAL A 8 8.20 -28.30 29.66
N ASN A 9 7.08 -28.53 28.96
CA ASN A 9 7.05 -29.53 27.89
C ASN A 9 6.57 -28.92 26.56
N SER A 10 7.39 -29.13 25.54
CA SER A 10 7.29 -28.59 24.20
C SER A 10 6.58 -29.58 23.26
N LYS A 11 5.52 -29.15 22.57
CA LYS A 11 5.07 -29.82 21.33
C LYS A 11 4.65 -28.82 20.25
N LYS A 12 5.26 -29.00 19.07
CA LYS A 12 5.09 -28.27 17.80
C LYS A 12 3.61 -28.09 17.42
N ALA A 13 3.21 -26.86 17.12
CA ALA A 13 1.91 -26.54 16.54
C ALA A 13 1.98 -26.58 15.00
N THR A 14 1.11 -27.40 14.39
CA THR A 14 0.74 -27.30 12.98
C THR A 14 -0.41 -26.31 12.87
N LEU A 15 -0.22 -25.19 12.17
CA LEU A 15 -1.25 -24.17 11.98
C LEU A 15 -2.22 -24.61 10.88
N SER A 16 -3.43 -25.01 11.27
CA SER A 16 -4.60 -25.00 10.38
C SER A 16 -5.42 -23.75 10.67
N ARG A 17 -5.75 -23.02 9.59
CA ARG A 17 -6.56 -21.80 9.61
C ARG A 17 -8.00 -22.16 9.99
N LEU A 18 -8.43 -21.79 11.19
CA LEU A 18 -9.82 -21.96 11.63
C LEU A 18 -10.64 -20.73 11.21
N GLU A 19 -11.60 -20.93 10.31
CA GLU A 19 -12.64 -19.94 10.06
C GLU A 19 -13.63 -19.97 11.23
N THR A 20 -13.82 -18.84 11.90
CA THR A 20 -14.69 -18.77 13.07
C THR A 20 -16.05 -18.20 12.69
N THR A 21 -17.02 -19.10 12.44
CA THR A 21 -18.43 -18.79 12.68
C THR A 21 -18.65 -18.94 14.19
N VAL A 22 -18.67 -17.82 14.92
CA VAL A 22 -18.90 -17.84 16.38
C VAL A 22 -20.40 -17.98 16.62
N ILE A 23 -20.85 -19.17 17.01
CA ILE A 23 -22.04 -19.33 17.85
C ILE A 23 -21.49 -19.55 19.26
N ALA A 24 -21.63 -18.55 20.13
CA ALA A 24 -21.18 -18.62 21.51
C ALA A 24 -22.40 -18.65 22.44
N GLU A 25 -22.70 -19.81 23.00
CA GLU A 25 -23.34 -19.91 24.33
C GLU A 25 -22.20 -19.97 25.36
N GLY A 26 -21.96 -18.86 26.07
CA GLY A 26 -20.93 -18.77 27.11
C GLY A 26 -20.82 -17.35 27.65
N ALA A 27 -20.96 -17.23 28.98
CA ALA A 27 -20.95 -16.02 29.81
C ALA A 27 -20.55 -14.70 29.13
N GLU A 28 -21.53 -13.81 29.02
CA GLU A 28 -21.42 -12.43 28.53
C GLU A 28 -20.45 -11.60 29.39
N GLU A 29 -19.15 -11.66 29.07
CA GLU A 29 -18.26 -10.56 29.40
C GLU A 29 -18.73 -9.35 28.59
N ASN A 30 -19.38 -8.41 29.29
CA ASN A 30 -19.79 -7.10 28.79
C ASN A 30 -18.56 -6.30 28.30
N THR A 31 -18.02 -6.66 27.14
CA THR A 31 -16.95 -5.93 26.46
C THR A 31 -17.57 -4.69 25.82
N LYS A 32 -17.82 -3.69 26.68
CA LYS A 32 -18.44 -2.43 26.28
C LYS A 32 -17.41 -1.62 25.48
N PHE A 33 -17.53 -1.63 24.16
CA PHE A 33 -16.69 -0.81 23.29
C PHE A 33 -16.85 0.69 23.62
N PRO A 34 -15.78 1.50 23.45
CA PRO A 34 -15.86 2.93 23.68
C PRO A 34 -16.82 3.59 22.68
N LYS A 35 -17.54 4.62 23.14
CA LYS A 35 -18.35 5.45 22.25
C LYS A 35 -17.42 6.38 21.47
N ILE A 36 -17.48 6.30 20.14
CA ILE A 36 -16.70 7.13 19.22
C ILE A 36 -17.62 8.22 18.67
N PHE A 37 -17.16 9.47 18.70
CA PHE A 37 -17.82 10.60 18.06
C PHE A 37 -16.95 11.08 16.90
N VAL A 38 -17.57 11.34 15.75
CA VAL A 38 -16.89 11.80 14.54
C VAL A 38 -17.38 13.20 14.25
N ASP A 39 -16.45 14.13 14.06
CA ASP A 39 -16.71 15.48 13.60
C ASP A 39 -15.90 15.74 12.33
N GLY A 40 -16.52 16.33 11.32
CA GLY A 40 -15.95 16.47 9.98
C GLY A 40 -16.54 15.50 8.94
N PRO A 41 -16.24 15.74 7.65
CA PRO A 41 -14.90 15.98 7.14
C PRO A 41 -14.47 17.45 7.11
N PHE A 42 -13.20 17.70 7.40
CA PHE A 42 -12.54 18.99 7.16
C PHE A 42 -11.78 18.93 5.83
N GLY A 43 -12.02 19.90 4.97
CA GLY A 43 -11.45 19.90 3.62
C GLY A 43 -9.93 19.98 3.60
N ALA A 44 -9.32 19.23 2.67
CA ALA A 44 -7.88 19.28 2.41
C ALA A 44 -7.64 19.77 0.97
N PRO A 45 -6.53 20.48 0.69
CA PRO A 45 -6.20 20.93 -0.67
C PRO A 45 -6.18 19.80 -1.71
N ALA A 46 -5.80 18.59 -1.27
CA ALA A 46 -5.74 17.40 -2.11
C ALA A 46 -7.10 16.90 -2.60
N GLN A 47 -8.24 17.40 -2.08
CA GLN A 47 -9.59 16.97 -2.49
C GLN A 47 -9.91 17.28 -3.97
N ASN A 48 -9.20 18.23 -4.58
CA ASN A 48 -9.41 18.63 -5.98
C ASN A 48 -8.61 17.77 -6.97
N TYR A 49 -8.08 16.61 -6.58
CA TYR A 49 -7.27 15.75 -7.45
C TYR A 49 -7.98 15.36 -8.75
N LYS A 50 -9.32 15.24 -8.75
CA LYS A 50 -10.11 14.91 -9.96
C LYS A 50 -10.05 15.95 -11.07
N LYS A 51 -9.55 17.16 -10.79
CA LYS A 51 -9.40 18.24 -11.79
C LYS A 51 -8.14 18.09 -12.66
N TYR A 52 -7.27 17.14 -12.34
CA TYR A 52 -5.99 16.94 -13.01
C TYR A 52 -5.97 15.57 -13.68
N ASP A 53 -5.45 15.52 -14.91
CA ASP A 53 -5.31 14.26 -15.66
C ASP A 53 -4.16 13.40 -15.11
N ILE A 54 -3.09 14.04 -14.65
CA ILE A 54 -1.90 13.38 -14.10
C ILE A 54 -1.69 13.84 -12.66
N LEU A 55 -1.58 12.89 -11.73
CA LEU A 55 -1.24 13.15 -10.34
C LEU A 55 0.21 12.83 -10.04
N PHE A 56 0.87 13.73 -9.33
CA PHE A 56 2.18 13.50 -8.74
C PHE A 56 2.08 13.65 -7.23
N LEU A 57 2.03 12.52 -6.52
CA LEU A 57 1.73 12.43 -5.10
C LEU A 57 3.01 12.06 -4.33
N ILE A 58 3.40 12.86 -3.34
CA ILE A 58 4.56 12.59 -2.49
C ILE A 58 4.10 12.50 -1.04
N GLY A 59 4.16 11.31 -0.46
CA GLY A 59 3.86 11.03 0.94
C GLY A 59 5.13 10.85 1.77
N LEU A 60 5.28 11.59 2.86
CA LEU A 60 6.39 11.42 3.81
C LEU A 60 5.89 10.77 5.10
N GLY A 61 6.44 9.62 5.48
CA GLY A 61 6.06 8.88 6.69
C GLY A 61 4.54 8.66 6.77
N ILE A 62 3.93 9.03 7.90
CA ILE A 62 2.46 8.95 8.10
C ILE A 62 1.67 9.87 7.16
N GLY A 63 2.31 10.91 6.62
CA GLY A 63 1.72 11.84 5.65
C GLY A 63 1.37 11.20 4.31
N ALA A 64 1.71 9.93 4.09
CA ALA A 64 1.23 9.13 2.98
C ALA A 64 -0.27 8.79 3.07
N THR A 65 -0.83 8.70 4.28
CA THR A 65 -2.21 8.27 4.54
C THR A 65 -3.28 8.92 3.65
N PRO A 66 -3.34 10.27 3.50
CA PRO A 66 -4.33 10.89 2.62
C PRO A 66 -4.16 10.49 1.15
N PHE A 67 -2.92 10.30 0.69
CA PHE A 67 -2.64 9.89 -0.68
C PHE A 67 -2.98 8.43 -0.94
N ILE A 68 -2.78 7.55 0.05
CA ILE A 68 -3.25 6.15 -0.03
C ILE A 68 -4.77 6.09 -0.22
N SER A 69 -5.52 6.96 0.46
CA SER A 69 -6.97 7.06 0.24
C SER A 69 -7.31 7.49 -1.19
N ILE A 70 -6.55 8.43 -1.77
CA ILE A 70 -6.72 8.87 -3.16
C ILE A 70 -6.40 7.73 -4.14
N LEU A 71 -5.31 6.99 -3.91
CA LEU A 71 -4.94 5.83 -4.74
C LEU A 71 -6.02 4.75 -4.72
N LYS A 72 -6.59 4.48 -3.54
CA LYS A 72 -7.67 3.50 -3.42
C LYS A 72 -8.93 3.92 -4.18
N ASP A 73 -9.30 5.20 -4.13
CA ASP A 73 -10.40 5.75 -4.94
C ASP A 73 -10.09 5.62 -6.44
N LEU A 74 -8.87 5.97 -6.86
CA LEU A 74 -8.45 5.87 -8.25
C LEU A 74 -8.51 4.41 -8.74
N LEU A 75 -7.99 3.47 -7.95
CA LEU A 75 -8.02 2.04 -8.26
C LEU A 75 -9.45 1.51 -8.39
N HIS A 76 -10.37 1.99 -7.53
CA HIS A 76 -11.78 1.62 -7.62
C HIS A 76 -12.43 2.15 -8.90
N ASN A 77 -12.12 3.39 -9.31
CA ASN A 77 -12.63 3.98 -10.56
C ASN A 77 -12.12 3.20 -11.80
N ILE A 78 -10.85 2.76 -11.81
CA ILE A 78 -10.30 1.95 -12.91
C ILE A 78 -11.04 0.61 -13.02
N LYS A 79 -11.21 -0.10 -11.89
CA LYS A 79 -11.92 -1.40 -11.86
C LYS A 79 -13.35 -1.28 -12.40
N SER A 80 -14.09 -0.27 -11.94
CA SER A 80 -15.47 -0.03 -12.38
C SER A 80 -15.57 0.23 -13.88
N ASN A 81 -14.60 0.95 -14.47
CA ASN A 81 -14.61 1.20 -15.92
C ASN A 81 -14.34 -0.08 -16.73
N ASN A 82 -13.41 -0.93 -16.28
CA ASN A 82 -13.05 -2.17 -16.95
C ASN A 82 -14.19 -3.20 -16.93
N GLU A 83 -14.94 -3.26 -15.82
CA GLU A 83 -16.12 -4.13 -15.68
C GLU A 83 -17.30 -3.66 -16.54
N GLN A 84 -17.46 -2.35 -16.75
CA GLN A 84 -18.53 -1.80 -17.61
C GLN A 84 -18.24 -1.97 -19.11
N GLN A 85 -16.97 -1.95 -19.52
CA GLN A 85 -16.58 -2.25 -20.90
C GLN A 85 -16.81 -3.72 -21.28
N SER A 86 -16.85 -4.65 -20.33
CA SER A 86 -17.10 -6.06 -20.61
C SER A 86 -18.58 -6.44 -20.75
N MET A 87 -19.52 -5.50 -20.57
CA MET A 87 -20.98 -5.73 -20.62
C MET A 87 -21.72 -4.94 -21.70
N ASN A 88 -21.08 -3.99 -22.40
CA ASN A 88 -21.71 -3.14 -23.40
C ASN A 88 -21.02 -3.29 -24.77
N ASP A 89 -21.27 -4.41 -25.44
CA ASP A 89 -21.38 -4.39 -26.90
C ASP A 89 -22.80 -3.95 -27.24
N GLU A 90 -22.90 -2.96 -28.13
CA GLU A 90 -24.11 -2.41 -28.76
C GLU A 90 -24.82 -1.21 -28.06
N GLU A 91 -24.66 -0.05 -28.72
CA GLU A 91 -25.59 1.09 -28.78
C GLU A 91 -25.90 1.89 -27.50
N ALA A 92 -24.99 2.81 -27.13
CA ALA A 92 -25.35 4.19 -26.76
C ALA A 92 -24.11 5.08 -26.64
N GLY A 93 -23.98 6.07 -27.53
CA GLY A 93 -22.90 7.04 -27.56
C GLY A 93 -22.94 8.07 -26.43
N SER A 94 -22.63 7.65 -25.21
CA SER A 94 -22.14 8.55 -24.17
C SER A 94 -20.92 7.92 -23.50
N SER A 95 -19.76 8.16 -24.09
CA SER A 95 -18.46 7.89 -23.44
C SER A 95 -18.44 8.67 -22.13
N PHE A 96 -18.79 8.01 -21.03
CA PHE A 96 -18.54 8.53 -19.68
C PHE A 96 -17.01 8.57 -19.54
N LYS A 97 -16.40 9.66 -20.02
CA LYS A 97 -15.03 10.02 -19.64
C LYS A 97 -15.02 10.03 -18.12
N SER A 98 -14.28 9.10 -17.52
CA SER A 98 -14.04 9.12 -16.08
C SER A 98 -13.48 10.50 -15.75
N ASN A 99 -14.24 11.26 -14.98
CA ASN A 99 -13.94 12.64 -14.64
C ASN A 99 -12.89 12.65 -13.51
N GLY A 100 -11.70 12.14 -13.82
CA GLY A 100 -10.63 11.89 -12.88
C GLY A 100 -9.31 11.54 -13.59
N PRO A 101 -8.23 11.40 -12.81
CA PRO A 101 -6.89 11.25 -13.36
C PRO A 101 -6.76 9.96 -14.15
N SER A 102 -6.10 10.04 -15.31
CA SER A 102 -5.73 8.88 -16.11
C SER A 102 -4.44 8.22 -15.60
N ARG A 103 -3.58 8.99 -14.91
CA ARG A 103 -2.34 8.48 -14.34
C ARG A 103 -1.99 9.11 -13.00
N ALA A 104 -1.45 8.31 -12.08
CA ALA A 104 -0.96 8.76 -10.80
C ALA A 104 0.42 8.16 -10.51
N TYR A 105 1.34 9.01 -10.09
CA TYR A 105 2.66 8.64 -9.62
C TYR A 105 2.71 8.90 -8.12
N PHE A 106 2.95 7.86 -7.33
CA PHE A 106 3.00 7.97 -5.88
C PHE A 106 4.37 7.60 -5.34
N TYR A 107 5.00 8.57 -4.70
CA TYR A 107 6.29 8.43 -4.03
C TYR A 107 6.06 8.41 -2.52
N TRP A 108 6.20 7.23 -1.91
CA TRP A 108 6.13 7.10 -0.45
C TRP A 108 7.52 7.00 0.14
N VAL A 109 7.94 8.04 0.86
CA VAL A 109 9.25 8.11 1.49
C VAL A 109 9.09 7.97 3.00
N THR A 110 9.70 6.95 3.59
CA THR A 110 9.69 6.73 5.03
C THR A 110 11.08 6.31 5.54
N ARG A 111 11.32 6.48 6.84
CA ARG A 111 12.49 5.93 7.54
C ARG A 111 12.18 4.60 8.21
N GLU A 112 10.90 4.35 8.48
CA GLU A 112 10.46 3.21 9.28
C GLU A 112 9.97 2.11 8.36
N GLN A 113 10.61 0.94 8.43
CA GLN A 113 10.19 -0.23 7.65
C GLN A 113 8.75 -0.64 7.99
N GLY A 114 8.38 -0.60 9.28
CA GLY A 114 7.03 -0.94 9.74
C GLY A 114 5.93 -0.06 9.16
N SER A 115 6.25 1.14 8.65
CA SER A 115 5.25 1.98 7.98
C SER A 115 4.59 1.26 6.80
N PHE A 116 5.34 0.45 6.06
CA PHE A 116 4.82 -0.24 4.88
C PHE A 116 3.75 -1.29 5.21
N GLU A 117 3.75 -1.83 6.42
CA GLU A 117 2.74 -2.81 6.85
C GLU A 117 1.34 -2.21 6.91
N TRP A 118 1.23 -0.93 7.31
CA TRP A 118 -0.05 -0.22 7.45
C TRP A 118 -0.88 -0.21 6.17
N PHE A 119 -0.20 -0.15 5.01
CA PHE A 119 -0.86 -0.06 3.70
C PHE A 119 -0.47 -1.19 2.74
N LYS A 120 0.02 -2.31 3.28
CA LYS A 120 0.40 -3.50 2.48
C LYS A 120 -0.74 -4.03 1.62
N GLY A 121 -1.96 -4.04 2.15
CA GLY A 121 -3.15 -4.44 1.39
C GLY A 121 -3.35 -3.58 0.15
N VAL A 122 -3.29 -2.25 0.30
CA VAL A 122 -3.45 -1.31 -0.82
C VAL A 122 -2.31 -1.47 -1.84
N MET A 123 -1.07 -1.67 -1.40
CA MET A 123 0.06 -1.92 -2.29
C MET A 123 -0.12 -3.18 -3.14
N ASN A 124 -0.65 -4.25 -2.55
CA ASN A 124 -0.94 -5.47 -3.29
C ASN A 124 -2.11 -5.30 -4.25
N GLU A 125 -3.18 -4.63 -3.83
CA GLU A 125 -4.32 -4.32 -4.70
C GLU A 125 -3.89 -3.48 -5.91
N VAL A 126 -3.04 -2.46 -5.71
CA VAL A 126 -2.47 -1.66 -6.81
C VAL A 126 -1.68 -2.57 -7.75
N ALA A 127 -0.77 -3.39 -7.23
CA ALA A 127 0.04 -4.26 -8.08
C ALA A 127 -0.72 -5.38 -8.82
N GLU A 128 -1.92 -5.73 -8.35
CA GLU A 128 -2.74 -6.81 -8.95
C GLU A 128 -3.80 -6.29 -9.90
N CYS A 129 -4.36 -5.11 -9.62
CA CYS A 129 -5.52 -4.61 -10.33
C CYS A 129 -5.20 -3.49 -11.31
N ASP A 130 -4.01 -2.87 -11.21
CA ASP A 130 -3.59 -1.86 -12.16
C ASP A 130 -2.99 -2.49 -13.42
N THR A 131 -3.87 -2.94 -14.33
CA THR A 131 -3.47 -3.58 -15.60
C THR A 131 -2.96 -2.59 -16.64
N ASP A 132 -3.41 -1.34 -16.57
CA ASP A 132 -3.08 -0.29 -17.54
C ASP A 132 -1.92 0.59 -17.08
N ASN A 133 -1.28 0.23 -15.96
CA ASN A 133 -0.18 0.98 -15.34
C ASN A 133 -0.58 2.45 -15.09
N ALA A 134 -1.81 2.66 -14.66
CA ALA A 134 -2.38 3.96 -14.32
C ALA A 134 -1.90 4.45 -12.95
N ILE A 135 -1.46 3.57 -12.06
CA ILE A 135 -0.89 3.88 -10.74
C ILE A 135 0.55 3.37 -10.67
N GLU A 136 1.50 4.28 -10.76
CA GLU A 136 2.92 3.98 -10.57
C GLU A 136 3.35 4.32 -9.14
N MET A 137 3.75 3.32 -8.36
CA MET A 137 4.09 3.48 -6.95
C MET A 137 5.57 3.19 -6.68
N HIS A 138 6.23 4.13 -6.00
CA HIS A 138 7.63 4.07 -5.63
C HIS A 138 7.79 4.24 -4.12
N ASN A 139 8.13 3.15 -3.45
CA ASN A 139 8.44 3.14 -2.03
C ASN A 139 9.91 3.48 -1.81
N TYR A 140 10.23 4.33 -0.85
CA TYR A 140 11.60 4.68 -0.49
C TYR A 140 11.82 4.51 1.02
N LEU A 141 12.73 3.60 1.38
CA LEU A 141 13.20 3.43 2.75
C LEU A 141 14.53 4.16 2.94
N THR A 142 14.46 5.31 3.60
CA THR A 142 15.59 6.24 3.80
C THR A 142 16.45 5.94 5.01
N SER A 143 16.11 4.92 5.81
CA SER A 143 16.95 4.44 6.92
C SER A 143 18.13 3.59 6.46
N VAL A 144 18.10 3.08 5.22
CA VAL A 144 19.22 2.41 4.58
C VAL A 144 20.07 3.46 3.87
N TYR A 145 21.33 3.62 4.31
CA TYR A 145 22.24 4.69 3.90
C TYR A 145 22.51 4.67 2.38
N GLU A 146 22.86 5.86 1.84
CA GLU A 146 23.24 6.10 0.44
C GLU A 146 24.47 5.29 -0.02
N GLU A 147 24.64 5.22 -1.35
CA GLU A 147 25.66 4.49 -2.10
C GLU A 147 27.06 4.49 -1.44
N GLY A 148 27.54 3.29 -1.10
CA GLY A 148 28.92 3.07 -0.62
C GLY A 148 29.05 2.20 0.63
N ASP A 149 27.97 1.98 1.38
CA ASP A 149 27.96 1.07 2.54
C ASP A 149 27.72 -0.38 2.07
N ALA A 150 28.62 -1.30 2.44
CA ALA A 150 28.50 -2.73 2.16
C ALA A 150 27.15 -3.31 2.67
N ARG A 151 26.58 -2.73 3.72
CA ARG A 151 25.26 -3.12 4.23
C ARG A 151 24.13 -2.75 3.27
N SER A 152 24.16 -1.56 2.66
CA SER A 152 23.18 -1.14 1.67
C SER A 152 23.27 -1.99 0.40
N ALA A 153 24.50 -2.30 -0.05
CA ALA A 153 24.73 -3.19 -1.19
C ALA A 153 24.21 -4.61 -0.93
N LEU A 154 24.46 -5.15 0.27
CA LEU A 154 23.96 -6.47 0.66
C LEU A 154 22.43 -6.50 0.72
N ILE A 155 21.80 -5.49 1.35
CA ILE A 155 20.33 -5.41 1.43
C ILE A 155 19.73 -5.30 0.01
N ALA A 156 20.29 -4.46 -0.86
CA ALA A 156 19.84 -4.34 -2.25
C ALA A 156 20.02 -5.64 -3.04
N MET A 157 21.13 -6.36 -2.83
CA MET A 157 21.39 -7.65 -3.47
C MET A 157 20.37 -8.71 -3.01
N VAL A 158 20.18 -8.87 -1.70
CA VAL A 158 19.21 -9.83 -1.13
C VAL A 158 17.80 -9.49 -1.63
N GLN A 159 17.42 -8.21 -1.63
CA GLN A 159 16.16 -7.74 -2.19
C GLN A 159 16.00 -8.10 -3.67
N SER A 160 17.01 -7.85 -4.51
CA SER A 160 16.95 -8.19 -5.93
C SER A 160 16.80 -9.70 -6.17
N LEU A 161 17.49 -10.54 -5.40
CA LEU A 161 17.42 -12.00 -5.52
C LEU A 161 16.06 -12.55 -5.09
N GLN A 162 15.49 -12.05 -3.99
CA GLN A 162 14.18 -12.51 -3.53
C GLN A 162 13.05 -11.99 -4.42
N HIS A 163 13.15 -10.77 -4.92
CA HIS A 163 12.17 -10.24 -5.88
C HIS A 163 12.18 -11.05 -7.18
N ALA A 164 13.36 -11.46 -7.67
CA ALA A 164 13.49 -12.34 -8.82
C ALA A 164 12.93 -13.76 -8.58
N LYS A 165 12.97 -14.25 -7.34
CA LYS A 165 12.51 -15.60 -6.99
C LYS A 165 11.01 -15.68 -6.68
N ASN A 166 10.48 -14.71 -5.94
CA ASN A 166 9.14 -14.75 -5.37
C ASN A 166 8.22 -13.63 -5.89
N GLY A 167 8.75 -12.64 -6.63
CA GLY A 167 7.99 -11.48 -7.10
C GLY A 167 7.54 -10.52 -5.98
N VAL A 168 8.09 -10.68 -4.78
CA VAL A 168 7.70 -9.92 -3.58
C VAL A 168 8.92 -9.21 -2.99
N ASP A 169 8.74 -7.96 -2.64
CA ASP A 169 9.70 -7.13 -1.93
C ASP A 169 9.85 -7.57 -0.46
N ILE A 170 11.08 -7.70 0.03
CA ILE A 170 11.35 -8.18 1.40
C ILE A 170 10.94 -7.13 2.45
N VAL A 171 11.08 -5.85 2.10
CA VAL A 171 10.92 -4.75 3.04
C VAL A 171 9.45 -4.52 3.35
N SER A 172 8.64 -4.40 2.29
CA SER A 172 7.19 -4.17 2.36
C SER A 172 6.36 -5.46 2.37
N GLY A 173 6.94 -6.58 1.93
CA GLY A 173 6.20 -7.82 1.70
C GLY A 173 5.17 -7.72 0.57
N SER A 174 5.26 -6.72 -0.30
CA SER A 174 4.35 -6.47 -1.42
C SER A 174 5.00 -6.70 -2.78
N LYS A 175 4.23 -6.75 -3.87
CA LYS A 175 4.79 -6.80 -5.24
C LYS A 175 5.46 -5.49 -5.67
N ILE A 176 5.20 -4.40 -4.95
CA ILE A 176 5.79 -3.09 -5.22
C ILE A 176 7.22 -3.07 -4.67
N ARG A 177 8.18 -2.76 -5.54
CA ARG A 177 9.60 -2.72 -5.17
C ARG A 177 9.90 -1.51 -4.30
N THR A 178 10.61 -1.73 -3.19
CA THR A 178 11.14 -0.65 -2.35
C THR A 178 12.51 -0.20 -2.85
N HIS A 179 12.72 1.10 -2.94
CA HIS A 179 14.02 1.71 -3.18
C HIS A 179 14.67 2.05 -1.82
N PHE A 180 15.99 1.92 -1.74
CA PHE A 180 16.76 2.36 -0.59
C PHE A 180 17.33 3.74 -0.86
N ALA A 181 17.69 4.44 0.21
CA ALA A 181 18.14 5.83 0.20
C ALA A 181 17.06 6.83 -0.26
N ARG A 182 17.47 8.07 -0.50
CA ARG A 182 16.57 9.17 -0.85
C ARG A 182 16.28 9.18 -2.35
N PRO A 183 15.07 9.58 -2.78
CA PRO A 183 14.80 9.84 -4.18
C PRO A 183 15.70 10.96 -4.72
N ASN A 184 16.27 10.76 -5.92
CA ASN A 184 16.91 11.85 -6.65
C ASN A 184 15.82 12.70 -7.31
N TRP A 185 15.28 13.67 -6.57
CA TRP A 185 14.17 14.50 -7.04
C TRP A 185 14.47 15.23 -8.35
N ARG A 186 15.71 15.70 -8.56
CA ARG A 186 16.09 16.37 -9.82
C ARG A 186 15.89 15.44 -11.00
N LYS A 187 16.31 14.18 -10.86
CA LYS A 187 16.11 13.16 -11.89
C LYS A 187 14.62 12.84 -12.06
N VAL A 188 13.90 12.58 -10.96
CA VAL A 188 12.46 12.26 -11.01
C VAL A 188 11.65 13.36 -11.71
N TYR A 189 11.86 14.64 -11.35
CA TYR A 189 11.16 15.75 -12.01
C TYR A 189 11.56 15.89 -13.49
N SER A 190 12.84 15.67 -13.82
CA SER A 190 13.31 15.71 -15.20
C SER A 190 12.68 14.59 -16.04
N ASP A 191 12.62 13.37 -15.50
CA ASP A 191 12.03 12.22 -16.19
C ASP A 191 10.52 12.43 -16.38
N MET A 192 9.83 13.00 -15.37
CA MET A 192 8.41 13.35 -15.45
C MET A 192 8.12 14.37 -16.55
N ALA A 193 8.91 15.45 -16.61
CA ALA A 193 8.76 16.52 -17.60
C ALA A 193 9.15 16.09 -19.03
N ASN A 194 9.93 15.02 -19.18
CA ASN A 194 10.24 14.46 -20.50
C ASN A 194 9.18 13.46 -20.98
N THR A 195 8.42 12.88 -20.05
CA THR A 195 7.40 11.86 -20.36
C THR A 195 6.07 12.48 -20.79
N HIS A 196 5.75 13.68 -20.29
CA HIS A 196 4.50 14.41 -20.51
C HIS A 196 4.76 15.84 -20.95
#